data_AF-A0A397SFL3-F1
#
_entry.id   AF-A0A397SFL3-F1
#
_cell.length_a   1.000
_cell.length_b   1.000
_cell.length_c   1.000
_cell.angle_alpha   90.00
_cell.angle_beta   90.00
_cell.angle_gamma   90.00
#
_symmetry.space_group_name_H-M   'P 1'
#
loop_
_entity.id
_entity.type
_entity.pdbx_description
1 polymer ?
#
loop_
_entity_poly.entity_id
_entity_poly.type
_entity_poly.pdbx_seq_one_letter_code
_entity_poly.pdbx_strand_id
1 'polypeptide(L)'
;MEFPEFDGRVIKPNNADYQEECYQYASSSYLDDGIIQPAAIIKAANENDVIKAINYARDNGIAVAVRTGGHQYSGASSTNGKNIQLDLSQTYMYKDPVKDFENFKWNNPDCTSVTVGVSFTLGEFNAKLREKNRFVPHGQCQYVNLGGHIQTGGYGQLARSFGLLSDYVEKFRIITVYDKVTKARWVYKDYKDMSEDEKKDITEDENNDLFFAVLGGSPGNFGVLTHVTLHVFKDQDYPNSRGLRAAYPFDRQRLKDLLDIMVNKMVDDDEFPADYDYCISVLDEPPFTTYEITYDMKYDRKEGQPQVTWPPMIVIFVQWANLQGDKQTYDSTFIDSILEAAGGKDQGIIQVSDKECTPLSTLTGHWIVPITREFKLPYFKRTYSSNASSQRLREFKWTDWVSDRIEEGCSGSVNALSSQIEAQGSNLSAQFQHFGGSRSRFYQNGNNSPTSFSWRDTRLGCTLDAFYYSYQQDVAKNWVKKNDDEGVGNSDARFCEDDRRVLWGSHDLDLSAAHRYYYDSEEKYDRLCNIKQTFDPSGVFTPNRFCIGLEPEVPSAEKRKIKPLLSAEDKFWKMASMESKVGKPVPLWNTWRA
;
A
#
# COMPACT_ATOMS: atom_id res chain seq x y z
N MET A 1 17.90 17.05 -24.27
CA MET A 1 17.00 17.81 -23.38
C MET A 1 17.80 18.89 -22.69
N GLU A 2 17.54 20.13 -23.08
CA GLU A 2 17.97 21.32 -22.35
C GLU A 2 16.82 21.65 -21.37
N PHE A 3 17.09 21.56 -20.07
CA PHE A 3 16.08 21.76 -19.03
C PHE A 3 16.11 23.23 -18.59
N PRO A 4 14.99 23.81 -18.13
CA PRO A 4 15.01 25.09 -17.44
C PRO A 4 15.83 24.97 -16.15
N GLU A 5 16.21 26.11 -15.58
CA GLU A 5 16.87 26.15 -14.28
C GLU A 5 15.88 25.75 -13.17
N PHE A 6 16.23 24.73 -12.41
CA PHE A 6 15.50 24.25 -11.23
C PHE A 6 16.28 24.60 -9.97
N ASP A 7 15.57 24.90 -8.88
CA ASP A 7 16.19 25.09 -7.56
C ASP A 7 16.67 23.73 -7.00
N GLY A 8 15.96 22.67 -7.35
CA GLY A 8 16.28 21.28 -7.09
C GLY A 8 17.29 20.69 -8.08
N ARG A 9 17.39 19.36 -8.11
CA ARG A 9 18.42 18.65 -8.88
C ARG A 9 17.84 17.93 -10.08
N VAL A 10 18.48 18.09 -11.23
CA VAL A 10 18.21 17.31 -12.44
C VAL A 10 19.26 16.22 -12.58
N ILE A 11 18.83 14.97 -12.65
CA ILE A 11 19.69 13.79 -12.74
C ILE A 11 19.39 13.10 -14.07
N LYS A 12 20.43 12.90 -14.87
CA LYS A 12 20.37 12.31 -16.21
C LYS A 12 21.10 10.96 -16.21
N PRO A 13 20.86 10.08 -17.20
CA PRO A 13 21.52 8.77 -17.28
C PRO A 13 23.05 8.76 -17.22
N ASN A 14 23.71 9.87 -17.57
CA ASN A 14 25.17 10.02 -17.50
C ASN A 14 25.68 10.53 -16.13
N ASN A 15 24.81 10.91 -15.20
CA ASN A 15 25.18 11.21 -13.83
C ASN A 15 25.46 9.91 -13.07
N ALA A 16 26.50 9.92 -12.21
CA ALA A 16 26.97 8.73 -11.50
C ALA A 16 25.92 8.13 -10.54
N ASP A 17 25.03 8.96 -10.02
CA ASP A 17 23.98 8.62 -9.05
C ASP A 17 22.63 8.26 -9.69
N TYR A 18 22.51 8.31 -11.02
CA TYR A 18 21.23 8.05 -11.71
C TYR A 18 20.61 6.69 -11.37
N GLN A 19 21.42 5.63 -11.28
CA GLN A 19 20.91 4.29 -10.99
C GLN A 19 20.34 4.17 -9.57
N GLU A 20 20.97 4.85 -8.60
CA GLU A 20 20.51 4.89 -7.21
C GLU A 20 19.23 5.71 -7.09
N GLU A 21 19.17 6.86 -7.75
CA GLU A 21 18.01 7.76 -7.70
C GLU A 21 16.79 7.22 -8.47
N CYS A 22 17.04 6.39 -9.50
CA CYS A 22 15.99 5.67 -10.21
C CYS A 22 15.42 4.50 -9.39
N TYR A 23 16.16 4.00 -8.39
CA TYR A 23 15.75 2.85 -7.61
C TYR A 23 14.46 3.14 -6.85
N GLN A 24 13.50 2.21 -6.98
CA GLN A 24 12.20 2.23 -6.29
C GLN A 24 11.78 0.79 -5.96
N TYR A 25 10.65 0.60 -5.29
CA TYR A 25 10.22 -0.71 -4.80
C TYR A 25 10.22 -1.78 -5.92
N ALA A 26 9.66 -1.42 -7.08
CA ALA A 26 9.56 -2.27 -8.27
C ALA A 26 10.88 -2.53 -9.01
N SER A 27 11.99 -1.87 -8.64
CA SER A 27 13.27 -2.05 -9.34
C SER A 27 13.83 -3.47 -9.24
N SER A 28 13.45 -4.28 -8.24
CA SER A 28 13.90 -5.67 -8.22
C SER A 28 13.21 -6.57 -9.26
N SER A 29 12.08 -6.15 -9.83
CA SER A 29 11.22 -7.02 -10.64
C SER A 29 10.97 -6.47 -12.05
N TYR A 30 10.94 -5.14 -12.21
CA TYR A 30 10.45 -4.47 -13.42
C TYR A 30 11.50 -3.58 -14.12
N LEU A 31 12.79 -3.70 -13.77
CA LEU A 31 13.85 -2.94 -14.45
C LEU A 31 13.95 -3.27 -15.95
N ASP A 32 13.80 -4.55 -16.30
CA ASP A 32 13.92 -5.05 -17.67
C ASP A 32 12.66 -4.81 -18.52
N ASP A 33 11.51 -4.58 -17.87
CA ASP A 33 10.27 -4.17 -18.53
C ASP A 33 10.36 -2.74 -19.08
N GLY A 34 11.46 -2.05 -18.76
CA GLY A 34 11.80 -0.77 -19.35
C GLY A 34 10.85 0.34 -18.94
N ILE A 35 10.14 0.24 -17.82
CA ILE A 35 9.27 1.31 -17.26
C ILE A 35 10.04 2.17 -16.23
N ILE A 36 11.18 1.69 -15.73
CA ILE A 36 11.99 2.34 -14.70
C ILE A 36 13.28 2.91 -15.31
N GLN A 37 13.13 3.68 -16.38
CA GLN A 37 14.26 4.23 -17.16
C GLN A 37 13.96 5.66 -17.66
N PRO A 38 13.67 6.62 -16.78
CA PRO A 38 13.30 7.97 -17.16
C PRO A 38 14.45 8.69 -17.86
N ALA A 39 14.12 9.55 -18.81
CA ALA A 39 15.12 10.31 -19.55
C ALA A 39 15.86 11.33 -18.65
N ALA A 40 15.20 11.77 -17.57
CA ALA A 40 15.78 12.47 -16.44
C ALA A 40 14.88 12.32 -15.20
N ILE A 41 15.48 12.46 -14.01
CA ILE A 41 14.81 12.57 -12.73
C ILE A 41 14.96 14.01 -12.25
N ILE A 42 13.84 14.68 -11.97
CA ILE A 42 13.80 16.03 -11.41
C ILE A 42 13.43 15.91 -9.94
N LYS A 43 14.39 16.08 -9.04
CA LYS A 43 14.14 16.16 -7.60
C LYS A 43 13.76 17.60 -7.27
N ALA A 44 12.45 17.87 -7.25
CA ALA A 44 11.93 19.21 -7.07
C ALA A 44 12.22 19.72 -5.64
N ALA A 45 12.80 20.91 -5.52
CA ALA A 45 13.02 21.51 -4.21
C ALA A 45 11.75 22.15 -3.65
N ASN A 46 10.86 22.63 -4.53
CA ASN A 46 9.67 23.38 -4.17
C ASN A 46 8.61 23.31 -5.27
N GLU A 47 7.48 23.96 -5.06
CA GLU A 47 6.37 24.03 -6.03
C GLU A 47 6.76 24.67 -7.37
N ASN A 48 7.64 25.66 -7.38
CA ASN A 48 8.05 26.33 -8.61
C ASN A 48 8.79 25.35 -9.54
N ASP A 49 9.63 24.47 -8.98
CA ASP A 49 10.23 23.38 -9.74
C ASP A 49 9.18 22.42 -10.31
N VAL A 50 8.14 22.09 -9.54
CA VAL A 50 7.04 21.25 -10.02
C VAL A 50 6.34 21.89 -11.22
N ILE A 51 5.99 23.18 -11.12
CA ILE A 51 5.34 23.92 -12.21
C ILE A 51 6.26 24.02 -13.43
N LYS A 52 7.55 24.31 -13.24
CA LYS A 52 8.55 24.33 -14.33
C LYS A 52 8.67 22.98 -15.02
N ALA A 53 8.67 21.87 -14.28
CA ALA A 53 8.76 20.53 -14.83
C ALA A 53 7.51 20.16 -15.66
N ILE A 54 6.32 20.48 -15.15
CA ILE A 54 5.06 20.27 -15.87
C ILE A 54 5.01 21.11 -17.15
N ASN A 55 5.35 22.40 -17.07
CA ASN A 55 5.41 23.28 -18.25
C ASN A 55 6.42 22.78 -19.27
N TYR A 56 7.62 22.41 -18.84
CA TYR A 56 8.64 21.83 -19.71
C TYR A 56 8.12 20.57 -20.42
N ALA A 57 7.45 19.70 -19.68
CA ALA A 57 6.91 18.46 -20.22
C ALA A 57 5.85 18.72 -21.30
N ARG A 58 4.88 19.59 -21.00
CA ARG A 58 3.85 20.07 -21.94
C ARG A 58 4.48 20.66 -23.20
N ASP A 59 5.40 21.61 -23.04
CA ASP A 59 5.97 22.39 -24.15
C ASP A 59 6.87 21.53 -25.07
N ASN A 60 7.38 20.41 -24.58
CA ASN A 60 8.22 19.47 -25.34
C ASN A 60 7.48 18.18 -25.74
N GLY A 61 6.18 18.07 -25.45
CA GLY A 61 5.39 16.87 -25.75
C GLY A 61 5.97 15.61 -25.13
N ILE A 62 6.41 15.69 -23.87
CA ILE A 62 6.85 14.54 -23.05
C ILE A 62 5.95 14.41 -21.83
N ALA A 63 5.91 13.23 -21.24
CA ALA A 63 5.11 12.97 -20.03
C ALA A 63 5.95 12.95 -18.75
N VAL A 64 5.26 13.06 -17.62
CA VAL A 64 5.78 13.13 -16.26
C VAL A 64 5.24 11.97 -15.43
N ALA A 65 6.13 11.15 -14.88
CA ALA A 65 5.79 10.24 -13.79
C ALA A 65 6.03 10.91 -12.44
N VAL A 66 5.01 10.94 -11.60
CA VAL A 66 5.09 11.56 -10.28
C VAL A 66 5.48 10.51 -9.24
N ARG A 67 6.54 10.79 -8.49
CA ARG A 67 7.02 9.94 -7.40
C ARG A 67 6.99 10.67 -6.07
N THR A 68 6.41 10.05 -5.05
CA THR A 68 6.67 10.40 -3.64
C THR A 68 7.52 9.32 -3.00
N GLY A 69 6.91 8.24 -2.49
CA GLY A 69 7.63 7.14 -1.82
C GLY A 69 8.22 6.09 -2.76
N GLY A 70 7.79 6.03 -4.03
CA GLY A 70 8.25 5.00 -4.98
C GLY A 70 7.82 3.57 -4.59
N HIS A 71 6.70 3.42 -3.86
CA HIS A 71 6.18 2.16 -3.34
C HIS A 71 5.11 1.51 -4.24
N GLN A 72 5.01 1.96 -5.50
CA GLN A 72 4.05 1.35 -6.43
C GLN A 72 4.66 0.04 -6.97
N TYR A 73 3.92 -1.07 -6.82
CA TYR A 73 4.46 -2.43 -7.04
C TYR A 73 4.77 -2.80 -8.48
N SER A 74 4.37 -2.00 -9.47
CA SER A 74 4.65 -2.24 -10.88
C SER A 74 5.63 -1.24 -11.50
N GLY A 75 6.14 -0.30 -10.70
CA GLY A 75 7.05 0.76 -11.14
C GLY A 75 6.39 1.97 -11.80
N ALA A 76 5.06 2.09 -11.75
CA ALA A 76 4.28 3.15 -12.40
C ALA A 76 4.54 4.56 -11.85
N SER A 77 5.25 4.71 -10.72
CA SER A 77 5.81 5.99 -10.27
C SER A 77 7.06 6.44 -11.05
N SER A 78 7.44 5.70 -12.10
CA SER A 78 8.51 6.03 -13.03
C SER A 78 8.01 5.97 -14.48
N THR A 79 8.91 6.28 -15.42
CA THR A 79 8.64 6.31 -16.85
C THR A 79 9.84 5.85 -17.66
N ASN A 80 9.70 5.88 -18.99
CA ASN A 80 10.75 5.50 -19.94
C ASN A 80 10.86 6.43 -21.16
N GLY A 81 11.76 6.07 -22.07
CA GLY A 81 11.91 6.75 -23.36
C GLY A 81 12.38 8.19 -23.20
N LYS A 82 11.57 9.15 -23.67
CA LYS A 82 11.84 10.60 -23.59
C LYS A 82 11.21 11.28 -22.37
N ASN A 83 10.40 10.56 -21.61
CA ASN A 83 9.62 11.10 -20.50
C ASN A 83 10.49 11.27 -19.24
N ILE A 84 10.01 12.09 -18.31
CA ILE A 84 10.75 12.43 -17.08
C ILE A 84 10.04 11.92 -15.83
N GLN A 85 10.82 11.62 -14.79
CA GLN A 85 10.29 11.36 -13.45
C GLN A 85 10.41 12.64 -12.62
N LEU A 86 9.31 13.08 -12.04
CA LEU A 86 9.26 14.17 -11.07
C LEU A 86 9.21 13.59 -9.66
N ASP A 87 10.31 13.74 -8.93
CA ASP A 87 10.49 13.20 -7.59
C ASP A 87 10.18 14.26 -6.54
N LEU A 88 9.19 13.95 -5.71
CA LEU A 88 8.65 14.75 -4.62
C LEU A 88 8.93 14.14 -3.25
N SER A 89 9.82 13.15 -3.15
CA SER A 89 10.10 12.40 -1.91
C SER A 89 10.46 13.30 -0.72
N GLN A 90 10.99 14.50 -0.98
CA GLN A 90 11.41 15.46 0.04
C GLN A 90 10.77 16.86 -0.11
N THR A 91 9.99 17.10 -1.17
CA THR A 91 9.53 18.45 -1.56
C THR A 91 8.52 19.04 -0.59
N TYR A 92 7.58 18.24 -0.09
CA TYR A 92 6.51 18.68 0.82
C TYR A 92 6.67 18.02 2.20
N MET A 93 7.91 17.91 2.67
CA MET A 93 8.29 17.35 3.99
C MET A 93 8.84 18.46 4.91
N TYR A 94 9.70 18.15 5.90
CA TYR A 94 10.15 19.06 6.96
C TYR A 94 11.10 20.21 6.53
N LYS A 95 11.07 20.65 5.27
CA LYS A 95 11.88 21.79 4.80
C LYS A 95 11.09 22.71 3.88
N ASP A 96 10.62 23.83 4.42
CA ASP A 96 10.73 25.12 3.76
C ASP A 96 10.79 26.24 4.82
N PRO A 97 11.96 26.87 5.07
CA PRO A 97 12.06 28.04 5.95
C PRO A 97 11.58 29.35 5.30
N VAL A 98 11.04 29.33 4.07
CA VAL A 98 10.82 30.55 3.26
C VAL A 98 9.36 30.80 2.84
N LYS A 99 8.38 29.91 3.07
CA LYS A 99 6.98 30.19 2.69
C LYS A 99 5.94 29.70 3.71
N ASP A 100 4.88 30.50 3.87
CA ASP A 100 3.80 30.45 4.88
C ASP A 100 2.94 29.17 4.97
N PHE A 101 3.39 28.03 4.42
CA PHE A 101 2.70 26.75 4.54
C PHE A 101 3.56 25.76 5.33
N GLU A 102 3.26 25.62 6.63
CA GLU A 102 3.73 24.48 7.40
C GLU A 102 3.22 23.18 6.74
N ASN A 103 4.14 22.30 6.31
CA ASN A 103 3.81 21.03 5.65
C ASN A 103 3.12 20.02 6.60
N PHE A 104 2.87 20.39 7.85
CA PHE A 104 2.00 19.71 8.81
C PHE A 104 1.38 20.75 9.74
N LYS A 105 0.08 21.00 9.63
CA LYS A 105 -0.61 22.07 10.37
C LYS A 105 -1.96 21.60 10.90
N TRP A 106 -2.20 21.81 12.19
CA TRP A 106 -3.53 21.65 12.79
C TRP A 106 -4.42 22.84 12.42
N ASN A 107 -5.60 22.57 11.88
CA ASN A 107 -6.50 23.61 11.37
C ASN A 107 -7.52 24.08 12.40
N ASN A 108 -7.63 23.38 13.53
CA ASN A 108 -8.58 23.69 14.59
C ASN A 108 -7.98 23.44 15.99
N PRO A 109 -8.46 24.15 17.03
CA PRO A 109 -7.92 24.01 18.39
C PRO A 109 -8.05 22.60 18.99
N ASP A 110 -9.08 21.85 18.59
CA ASP A 110 -9.33 20.47 19.02
C ASP A 110 -8.50 19.44 18.25
N CYS A 111 -7.67 19.85 17.28
CA CYS A 111 -6.76 18.99 16.52
C CYS A 111 -7.49 17.81 15.84
N THR A 112 -8.65 18.06 15.23
CA THR A 112 -9.42 17.05 14.47
C THR A 112 -9.38 17.29 12.96
N SER A 113 -8.82 18.41 12.50
CA SER A 113 -8.49 18.66 11.10
C SER A 113 -7.01 19.01 10.96
N VAL A 114 -6.32 18.34 10.04
CA VAL A 114 -4.88 18.52 9.81
C VAL A 114 -4.57 18.62 8.32
N THR A 115 -3.82 19.66 7.92
CA THR A 115 -3.24 19.76 6.58
C THR A 115 -1.82 19.21 6.60
N VAL A 116 -1.50 18.30 5.68
CA VAL A 116 -0.20 17.63 5.60
C VAL A 116 0.28 17.51 4.15
N GLY A 117 1.59 17.67 3.94
CA GLY A 117 2.24 17.47 2.65
C GLY A 117 2.32 16.00 2.25
N VAL A 118 2.24 15.73 0.95
CA VAL A 118 2.20 14.34 0.42
C VAL A 118 3.49 13.55 0.60
N SER A 119 4.59 14.24 0.92
CA SER A 119 5.92 13.64 1.06
C SER A 119 6.13 12.96 2.41
N PHE A 120 5.24 13.14 3.38
CA PHE A 120 5.34 12.45 4.67
C PHE A 120 5.19 10.93 4.49
N THR A 121 6.07 10.19 5.14
CA THR A 121 5.90 8.74 5.30
C THR A 121 4.78 8.43 6.29
N LEU A 122 4.16 7.25 6.19
CA LEU A 122 3.12 6.82 7.14
C LEU A 122 3.65 6.78 8.58
N GLY A 123 4.93 6.41 8.75
CA GLY A 123 5.60 6.44 10.06
C GLY A 123 5.66 7.84 10.68
N GLU A 124 6.13 8.82 9.92
CA GLU A 124 6.23 10.21 10.39
C GLU A 124 4.85 10.83 10.63
N PHE A 125 3.90 10.57 9.71
CA PHE A 125 2.52 11.02 9.83
C PHE A 125 1.87 10.48 11.12
N ASN A 126 1.95 9.17 11.34
CA ASN A 126 1.41 8.54 12.55
C ASN A 126 2.08 9.06 13.83
N ALA A 127 3.41 9.24 13.82
CA ALA A 127 4.13 9.82 14.96
C ALA A 127 3.60 11.23 15.32
N LYS A 128 3.37 12.07 14.32
CA LYS A 128 2.82 13.43 14.51
C LYS A 128 1.39 13.43 15.05
N LEU A 129 0.54 12.51 14.59
CA LEU A 129 -0.81 12.36 15.14
C LEU A 129 -0.79 11.93 16.60
N ARG A 130 0.10 10.98 16.94
CA ARG A 130 0.27 10.47 18.31
C ARG A 130 0.70 11.54 19.31
N GLU A 131 1.51 12.52 18.89
CA GLU A 131 1.88 13.69 19.74
C GLU A 131 0.64 14.46 20.25
N LYS A 132 -0.50 14.32 19.58
CA LYS A 132 -1.78 14.93 19.96
C LYS A 132 -2.84 13.93 20.39
N ASN A 133 -2.50 12.65 20.61
CA ASN A 133 -3.47 11.58 20.87
C ASN A 133 -4.54 11.51 19.76
N ARG A 134 -4.07 11.54 18.51
CA ARG A 134 -4.89 11.45 17.30
C ARG A 134 -4.55 10.22 16.49
N PHE A 135 -5.52 9.74 15.71
CA PHE A 135 -5.34 8.65 14.76
C PHE A 135 -6.29 8.78 13.57
N VAL A 136 -6.00 8.06 12.49
CA VAL A 136 -6.83 7.91 11.29
C VAL A 136 -6.41 6.61 10.59
N PRO A 137 -7.30 5.87 9.92
CA PRO A 137 -6.90 4.67 9.19
C PRO A 137 -5.83 4.98 8.14
N HIS A 138 -4.77 4.18 8.10
CA HIS A 138 -3.74 4.18 7.07
C HIS A 138 -3.06 2.80 7.00
N GLY A 139 -2.17 2.62 6.03
CA GLY A 139 -1.43 1.37 5.78
C GLY A 139 -0.37 1.02 6.82
N GLN A 140 0.19 -0.18 6.70
CA GLN A 140 1.10 -0.75 7.71
C GLN A 140 2.58 -0.50 7.40
N CYS A 141 2.97 -0.28 6.15
CA CYS A 141 4.38 -0.10 5.78
C CYS A 141 4.88 1.30 6.11
N GLN A 142 5.86 1.42 7.03
CA GLN A 142 6.32 2.70 7.57
C GLN A 142 6.78 3.70 6.48
N TYR A 143 7.46 3.21 5.44
CA TYR A 143 8.10 4.04 4.40
C TYR A 143 7.20 4.34 3.21
N VAL A 144 5.94 3.90 3.22
CA VAL A 144 4.97 4.36 2.23
C VAL A 144 4.70 5.85 2.47
N ASN A 145 4.62 6.65 1.41
CA ASN A 145 4.29 8.07 1.53
C ASN A 145 2.81 8.32 1.27
N LEU A 146 2.26 9.36 1.92
CA LEU A 146 0.85 9.74 1.82
C LEU A 146 0.39 9.95 0.37
N GLY A 147 1.22 10.55 -0.48
CA GLY A 147 0.84 10.94 -1.84
C GLY A 147 0.24 9.83 -2.69
N GLY A 148 0.94 8.70 -2.81
CA GLY A 148 0.40 7.54 -3.53
C GLY A 148 -0.68 6.82 -2.72
N HIS A 149 -0.44 6.65 -1.41
CA HIS A 149 -1.30 5.85 -0.53
C HIS A 149 -2.75 6.33 -0.53
N ILE A 150 -2.96 7.64 -0.41
CA ILE A 150 -4.30 8.24 -0.31
C ILE A 150 -5.09 8.16 -1.62
N GLN A 151 -4.39 8.27 -2.77
CA GLN A 151 -5.01 8.17 -4.09
C GLN A 151 -5.43 6.73 -4.41
N THR A 152 -4.88 5.75 -3.70
CA THR A 152 -5.30 4.33 -3.76
C THR A 152 -6.24 3.94 -2.63
N GLY A 153 -6.96 4.91 -2.04
CA GLY A 153 -7.88 4.70 -0.93
C GLY A 153 -7.21 4.81 0.45
N GLY A 154 -6.05 4.17 0.62
CA GLY A 154 -5.32 4.16 1.90
C GLY A 154 -5.84 3.07 2.84
N TYR A 155 -5.65 1.84 2.38
CA TYR A 155 -6.07 0.61 3.04
C TYR A 155 -5.15 0.24 4.21
N GLY A 156 -5.70 -0.33 5.28
CA GLY A 156 -4.92 -0.81 6.42
C GLY A 156 -5.75 -1.46 7.53
N GLN A 157 -5.13 -1.69 8.70
CA GLN A 157 -5.73 -2.46 9.81
C GLN A 157 -7.09 -1.90 10.23
N LEU A 158 -7.25 -0.58 10.33
CA LEU A 158 -8.45 0.09 10.85
C LEU A 158 -9.63 0.13 9.86
N ALA A 159 -9.49 -0.44 8.66
CA ALA A 159 -10.41 -0.14 7.59
C ALA A 159 -11.81 -0.71 7.79
N ARG A 160 -12.00 -1.76 8.62
CA ARG A 160 -13.35 -2.24 8.92
C ARG A 160 -14.04 -1.34 9.94
N SER A 161 -13.34 -0.96 11.01
CA SER A 161 -13.88 -0.12 12.08
C SER A 161 -14.06 1.34 11.69
N PHE A 162 -13.23 1.86 10.78
CA PHE A 162 -13.22 3.28 10.41
C PHE A 162 -13.41 3.52 8.90
N GLY A 163 -12.96 2.63 8.03
CA GLY A 163 -12.97 2.84 6.58
C GLY A 163 -11.58 3.23 6.05
N LEU A 164 -11.53 3.74 4.83
CA LEU A 164 -10.28 4.07 4.15
C LEU A 164 -9.76 5.45 4.56
N LEU A 165 -8.45 5.69 4.46
CA LEU A 165 -7.86 7.03 4.68
C LEU A 165 -8.55 8.10 3.82
N SER A 166 -8.84 7.77 2.56
CA SER A 166 -9.49 8.66 1.59
C SER A 166 -10.89 9.10 2.01
N ASP A 167 -11.59 8.32 2.84
CA ASP A 167 -12.93 8.68 3.33
C ASP A 167 -12.89 9.94 4.21
N TYR A 168 -11.73 10.22 4.79
CA TYR A 168 -11.47 11.32 5.72
C TYR A 168 -10.82 12.54 5.08
N VAL A 169 -10.65 12.54 3.76
CA VAL A 169 -10.18 13.72 3.03
C VAL A 169 -11.27 14.78 3.03
N GLU A 170 -10.98 15.94 3.61
CA GLU A 170 -11.86 17.11 3.58
C GLU A 170 -11.61 17.92 2.30
N LYS A 171 -10.34 18.08 1.94
CA LYS A 171 -9.88 18.74 0.71
C LYS A 171 -8.44 18.35 0.39
N PHE A 172 -8.02 18.55 -0.85
CA PHE A 172 -6.62 18.38 -1.25
C PHE A 172 -6.17 19.47 -2.21
N ARG A 173 -4.86 19.66 -2.31
CA ARG A 173 -4.24 20.63 -3.21
C ARG A 173 -3.48 19.92 -4.32
N ILE A 174 -3.83 20.23 -5.56
CA ILE A 174 -3.30 19.57 -6.75
C ILE A 174 -2.84 20.60 -7.79
N ILE A 175 -1.78 20.26 -8.54
CA ILE A 175 -1.30 21.01 -9.70
C ILE A 175 -1.67 20.23 -10.97
N THR A 176 -2.52 20.81 -11.81
CA THR A 176 -2.97 20.17 -13.06
C THR A 176 -2.61 21.03 -14.28
N VAL A 177 -2.83 20.49 -15.48
CA VAL A 177 -2.74 21.24 -16.75
C VAL A 177 -4.17 21.49 -17.24
N TYR A 178 -4.81 22.55 -16.75
CA TYR A 178 -6.18 22.89 -17.15
C TYR A 178 -6.17 23.94 -18.26
N ASP A 179 -6.87 23.70 -19.36
CA ASP A 179 -6.86 24.56 -20.56
C ASP A 179 -5.44 24.97 -20.99
N LYS A 180 -4.53 23.99 -21.01
CA LYS A 180 -3.08 24.18 -21.31
C LYS A 180 -2.32 25.06 -20.32
N VAL A 181 -2.94 25.53 -19.25
CA VAL A 181 -2.31 26.32 -18.18
C VAL A 181 -2.02 25.42 -16.97
N THR A 182 -0.79 25.49 -16.48
CA THR A 182 -0.41 24.80 -15.24
C THR A 182 -0.87 25.61 -14.04
N LYS A 183 -1.74 25.04 -13.21
CA LYS A 183 -2.34 25.75 -12.07
C LYS A 183 -2.48 24.85 -10.86
N ALA A 184 -2.10 25.39 -9.71
CA ALA A 184 -2.35 24.79 -8.42
C ALA A 184 -3.72 25.24 -7.89
N ARG A 185 -4.52 24.32 -7.35
CA ARG A 185 -5.82 24.63 -6.74
C ARG A 185 -6.16 23.70 -5.59
N TRP A 186 -7.00 24.16 -4.68
CA TRP A 186 -7.68 23.31 -3.71
C TRP A 186 -8.93 22.70 -4.33
N VAL A 187 -9.19 21.44 -3.99
CA VAL A 187 -10.36 20.67 -4.39
C VAL A 187 -11.00 20.14 -3.10
N TYR A 188 -12.28 20.41 -2.91
CA TYR A 188 -13.02 20.17 -1.67
C TYR A 188 -14.01 19.01 -1.82
N LYS A 189 -14.24 18.28 -0.73
CA LYS A 189 -15.26 17.23 -0.67
C LYS A 189 -16.67 17.79 -0.87
N ASP A 190 -16.94 18.97 -0.29
CA ASP A 190 -18.15 19.76 -0.53
C ASP A 190 -17.73 21.11 -1.13
N TYR A 191 -18.18 21.39 -2.35
CA TYR A 191 -17.89 22.65 -3.05
C TYR A 191 -18.36 23.88 -2.28
N LYS A 192 -19.37 23.75 -1.41
CA LYS A 192 -19.90 24.86 -0.60
C LYS A 192 -18.91 25.37 0.42
N ASP A 193 -17.94 24.55 0.84
CA ASP A 193 -16.91 24.91 1.81
C ASP A 193 -15.79 25.78 1.21
N MET A 194 -15.78 25.93 -0.12
CA MET A 194 -14.83 26.80 -0.82
C MET A 194 -15.13 28.29 -0.57
N SER A 195 -14.08 29.09 -0.45
CA SER A 195 -14.21 30.55 -0.45
C SER A 195 -14.62 31.09 -1.83
N GLU A 196 -15.24 32.27 -1.86
CA GLU A 196 -15.64 32.92 -3.12
C GLU A 196 -14.44 33.24 -4.04
N ASP A 197 -13.23 33.39 -3.48
CA ASP A 197 -12.03 33.56 -4.28
C ASP A 197 -11.57 32.24 -4.92
N GLU A 198 -11.64 31.12 -4.20
CA GLU A 198 -11.29 29.80 -4.76
C GLU A 198 -12.31 29.34 -5.83
N LYS A 199 -13.59 29.70 -5.68
CA LYS A 199 -14.66 29.39 -6.65
C LYS A 199 -14.50 30.09 -8.00
N LYS A 200 -13.68 31.14 -8.10
CA LYS A 200 -13.39 31.82 -9.38
C LYS A 200 -12.60 30.94 -10.34
N ASP A 201 -11.92 29.92 -9.81
CA ASP A 201 -10.92 29.14 -10.51
C ASP A 201 -11.38 27.74 -10.93
N ILE A 202 -12.57 27.31 -10.48
CA ILE A 202 -13.13 25.98 -10.73
C ILE A 202 -14.65 26.00 -10.50
N THR A 203 -15.40 25.30 -11.35
CA THR A 203 -16.85 25.10 -11.17
C THR A 203 -17.16 24.00 -10.16
N GLU A 204 -18.42 23.90 -9.74
CA GLU A 204 -18.87 22.83 -8.82
C GLU A 204 -18.66 21.43 -9.43
N ASP A 205 -19.05 21.23 -10.69
CA ASP A 205 -18.90 19.96 -11.38
C ASP A 205 -17.43 19.56 -11.51
N GLU A 206 -16.56 20.50 -11.90
CA GLU A 206 -15.11 20.27 -12.01
C GLU A 206 -14.46 19.92 -10.66
N ASN A 207 -14.89 20.57 -9.57
CA ASN A 207 -14.42 20.25 -8.23
C ASN A 207 -14.82 18.82 -7.85
N ASN A 208 -16.09 18.48 -8.03
CA ASN A 208 -16.63 17.18 -7.68
C ASN A 208 -15.98 16.06 -8.52
N ASP A 209 -15.73 16.33 -9.81
CA ASP A 209 -15.04 15.42 -10.72
C ASP A 209 -13.58 15.21 -10.32
N LEU A 210 -12.82 16.27 -10.00
CA LEU A 210 -11.45 16.08 -9.51
C LEU A 210 -11.41 15.33 -8.18
N PHE A 211 -12.33 15.62 -7.26
CA PHE A 211 -12.39 14.94 -5.97
C PHE A 211 -12.62 13.44 -6.15
N PHE A 212 -13.59 13.10 -7.01
CA PHE A 212 -13.87 11.74 -7.43
C PHE A 212 -12.67 11.06 -8.08
N ALA A 213 -12.05 11.72 -9.06
CA ALA A 213 -11.02 11.12 -9.89
C ALA A 213 -9.69 10.89 -9.16
N VAL A 214 -9.22 11.88 -8.40
CA VAL A 214 -7.91 11.79 -7.72
C VAL A 214 -7.91 10.72 -6.62
N LEU A 215 -9.03 10.54 -5.92
CA LEU A 215 -9.18 9.54 -4.86
C LEU A 215 -9.75 8.24 -5.44
N GLY A 216 -8.91 7.47 -6.14
CA GLY A 216 -9.27 6.15 -6.66
C GLY A 216 -9.06 5.94 -8.17
N GLY A 217 -8.71 6.97 -8.93
CA GLY A 217 -8.53 6.92 -10.39
C GLY A 217 -7.08 6.73 -10.85
N SER A 218 -6.32 5.88 -10.15
CA SER A 218 -4.88 5.67 -10.36
C SER A 218 -3.99 6.89 -10.00
N PRO A 219 -3.03 6.73 -9.07
CA PRO A 219 -2.19 7.85 -8.61
C PRO A 219 -1.47 8.59 -9.73
N GLY A 220 -1.42 9.93 -9.62
CA GLY A 220 -0.62 10.78 -10.50
C GLY A 220 -1.18 10.98 -11.91
N ASN A 221 -2.37 10.48 -12.23
CA ASN A 221 -2.98 10.56 -13.57
C ASN A 221 -3.66 11.91 -13.88
N PHE A 222 -4.04 12.67 -12.86
CA PHE A 222 -4.80 13.93 -13.01
C PHE A 222 -3.98 15.18 -12.66
N GLY A 223 -2.78 15.00 -12.12
CA GLY A 223 -1.95 16.08 -11.62
C GLY A 223 -0.99 15.68 -10.52
N VAL A 224 -0.25 16.66 -10.03
CA VAL A 224 0.65 16.53 -8.89
C VAL A 224 -0.10 16.90 -7.61
N LEU A 225 -0.48 15.90 -6.82
CA LEU A 225 -0.99 16.09 -5.47
C LEU A 225 0.14 16.65 -4.58
N THR A 226 -0.11 17.72 -3.83
CA THR A 226 0.90 18.40 -3.01
C THR A 226 0.60 18.32 -1.52
N HIS A 227 -0.67 18.51 -1.15
CA HIS A 227 -1.14 18.52 0.23
C HIS A 227 -2.53 17.91 0.32
N VAL A 228 -2.86 17.40 1.49
CA VAL A 228 -4.20 16.95 1.85
C VAL A 228 -4.59 17.50 3.21
N THR A 229 -5.88 17.82 3.38
CA THR A 229 -6.49 18.07 4.67
C THR A 229 -7.36 16.90 5.06
N LEU A 230 -7.10 16.36 6.25
CA LEU A 230 -7.75 15.15 6.77
C LEU A 230 -8.49 15.45 8.07
N HIS A 231 -9.68 14.86 8.19
CA HIS A 231 -10.30 14.65 9.49
C HIS A 231 -9.55 13.53 10.24
N VAL A 232 -9.28 13.73 11.53
CA VAL A 232 -8.63 12.73 12.40
C VAL A 232 -9.37 12.58 13.72
N PHE A 233 -9.27 11.39 14.29
CA PHE A 233 -9.98 10.97 15.48
C PHE A 233 -9.22 11.23 16.76
N LYS A 234 -9.94 11.40 17.87
CA LYS A 234 -9.38 11.59 19.22
C LYS A 234 -9.45 10.28 19.98
N ASP A 235 -8.39 9.90 20.67
CA ASP A 235 -8.39 8.68 21.50
C ASP A 235 -9.51 8.69 22.55
N GLN A 236 -9.80 9.85 23.13
CA GLN A 236 -10.81 10.02 24.17
C GLN A 236 -12.23 9.66 23.70
N ASP A 237 -12.50 9.69 22.39
CA ASP A 237 -13.81 9.34 21.83
C ASP A 237 -13.98 7.80 21.74
N TYR A 238 -12.89 7.04 21.91
CA TYR A 238 -12.84 5.58 21.81
C TYR A 238 -12.11 4.94 23.02
N PRO A 239 -12.55 5.24 24.25
CA PRO A 239 -11.88 4.82 25.47
C PRO A 239 -11.86 3.29 25.60
N ASN A 240 -10.88 2.74 26.30
CA ASN A 240 -10.80 1.30 26.57
C ASN A 240 -10.65 0.41 25.31
N SER A 241 -10.26 0.95 24.16
CA SER A 241 -9.90 0.13 22.99
C SER A 241 -8.77 -0.87 23.34
N ARG A 242 -8.72 -1.99 22.61
CA ARG A 242 -7.84 -3.15 22.86
C ARG A 242 -7.21 -3.63 21.56
N GLY A 243 -6.08 -4.33 21.67
CA GLY A 243 -5.48 -4.98 20.51
C GLY A 243 -4.71 -6.24 20.88
N LEU A 244 -4.56 -7.13 19.91
CA LEU A 244 -3.68 -8.29 19.95
C LEU A 244 -2.71 -8.20 18.78
N ARG A 245 -1.41 -8.31 19.07
CA ARG A 245 -0.38 -8.62 18.08
C ARG A 245 0.32 -9.88 18.53
N ALA A 246 0.23 -10.95 17.76
CA ALA A 246 0.86 -12.21 18.10
C ALA A 246 1.54 -12.85 16.89
N ALA A 247 2.60 -13.62 17.13
CA ALA A 247 3.32 -14.35 16.10
C ALA A 247 3.47 -15.82 16.49
N TYR A 248 3.20 -16.71 15.54
CA TYR A 248 3.22 -18.16 15.70
C TYR A 248 4.03 -18.78 14.56
N PRO A 249 4.78 -19.87 14.78
CA PRO A 249 5.32 -20.65 13.69
C PRO A 249 4.21 -21.09 12.73
N PHE A 250 4.51 -21.11 11.44
CA PHE A 250 3.59 -21.60 10.43
C PHE A 250 3.29 -23.08 10.68
N ASP A 251 2.00 -23.38 10.61
CA ASP A 251 1.45 -24.72 10.54
C ASP A 251 0.20 -24.62 9.67
N ARG A 252 0.06 -25.53 8.71
CA ARG A 252 -1.03 -25.48 7.71
C ARG A 252 -2.40 -25.56 8.37
N GLN A 253 -2.55 -26.40 9.40
CA GLN A 253 -3.82 -26.52 10.13
C GLN A 253 -4.11 -25.28 10.96
N ARG A 254 -3.10 -24.73 11.66
CA ARG A 254 -3.20 -23.46 12.40
C ARG A 254 -3.67 -22.32 11.50
N LEU A 255 -3.06 -22.16 10.32
CA LEU A 255 -3.49 -21.11 9.38
C LEU A 255 -4.95 -21.30 8.98
N LYS A 256 -5.34 -22.53 8.61
CA LYS A 256 -6.72 -22.84 8.26
C LYS A 256 -7.69 -22.49 9.39
N ASP A 257 -7.40 -22.90 10.62
CA ASP A 257 -8.30 -22.67 11.77
C ASP A 257 -8.48 -21.17 12.06
N LEU A 258 -7.40 -20.39 11.91
CA LEU A 258 -7.44 -18.93 12.03
C LEU A 258 -8.27 -18.28 10.91
N LEU A 259 -8.17 -18.78 9.68
CA LEU A 259 -8.97 -18.32 8.53
C LEU A 259 -10.44 -18.75 8.67
N ASP A 260 -10.71 -19.92 9.23
CA ASP A 260 -12.06 -20.41 9.49
C ASP A 260 -12.79 -19.50 10.49
N ILE A 261 -12.10 -18.92 11.48
CA ILE A 261 -12.69 -17.89 12.34
C ILE A 261 -13.15 -16.69 11.51
N MET A 262 -12.30 -16.21 10.59
CA MET A 262 -12.62 -15.07 9.74
C MET A 262 -13.84 -15.36 8.85
N VAL A 263 -13.87 -16.51 8.18
CA VAL A 263 -14.96 -16.92 7.30
C VAL A 263 -16.24 -17.19 8.07
N ASN A 264 -16.17 -17.94 9.18
CA ASN A 264 -17.37 -18.41 9.87
C ASN A 264 -17.99 -17.38 10.81
N LYS A 265 -17.19 -16.43 11.34
CA LYS A 265 -17.69 -15.44 12.30
C LYS A 265 -17.84 -14.04 11.72
N MET A 266 -17.07 -13.65 10.71
CA MET A 266 -17.05 -12.25 10.27
C MET A 266 -17.59 -12.03 8.86
N VAL A 267 -17.25 -12.87 7.87
CA VAL A 267 -17.56 -12.60 6.45
C VAL A 267 -19.07 -12.47 6.15
N ASP A 268 -19.94 -13.21 6.84
CA ASP A 268 -21.39 -13.22 6.58
C ASP A 268 -22.27 -12.81 7.75
N ASP A 269 -21.70 -12.62 8.93
CA ASP A 269 -22.50 -12.25 10.08
C ASP A 269 -22.72 -10.73 10.03
N ASP A 270 -23.83 -10.31 9.43
CA ASP A 270 -24.27 -8.91 9.41
C ASP A 270 -24.54 -8.37 10.82
N GLU A 271 -24.74 -9.26 11.81
CA GLU A 271 -24.83 -8.88 13.21
C GLU A 271 -23.46 -8.74 13.87
N PHE A 272 -22.39 -9.29 13.26
CA PHE A 272 -21.04 -9.17 13.78
C PHE A 272 -20.63 -7.70 13.89
N PRO A 273 -20.29 -7.23 15.10
CA PRO A 273 -20.05 -5.81 15.35
C PRO A 273 -18.97 -5.20 14.45
N ALA A 274 -19.11 -3.93 14.10
CA ALA A 274 -18.18 -3.19 13.24
C ALA A 274 -16.83 -2.84 13.92
N ASP A 275 -16.69 -3.14 15.20
CA ASP A 275 -15.63 -2.69 16.11
C ASP A 275 -14.36 -3.54 16.10
N TYR A 276 -14.39 -4.72 15.48
CA TYR A 276 -13.23 -5.58 15.32
C TYR A 276 -12.60 -5.43 13.94
N ASP A 277 -11.29 -5.24 13.93
CA ASP A 277 -10.43 -5.42 12.77
C ASP A 277 -9.56 -6.66 12.95
N TYR A 278 -9.55 -7.58 11.98
CA TYR A 278 -8.80 -8.84 12.03
C TYR A 278 -8.01 -9.06 10.75
N CYS A 279 -6.69 -9.17 10.90
CA CYS A 279 -5.74 -9.42 9.83
C CYS A 279 -4.78 -10.55 10.22
N ILE A 280 -4.51 -11.44 9.27
CA ILE A 280 -3.51 -12.50 9.38
C ILE A 280 -2.47 -12.28 8.28
N SER A 281 -1.20 -12.32 8.62
CA SER A 281 -0.11 -12.33 7.66
C SER A 281 0.71 -13.60 7.78
N VAL A 282 1.24 -14.09 6.65
CA VAL A 282 2.22 -15.18 6.64
C VAL A 282 3.48 -14.68 5.96
N LEU A 283 4.62 -14.83 6.62
CA LEU A 283 5.92 -14.41 6.11
C LEU A 283 6.88 -15.60 6.16
N ASP A 284 7.48 -15.95 5.02
CA ASP A 284 8.37 -17.10 4.88
C ASP A 284 9.69 -16.92 5.65
N GLU A 285 10.21 -15.70 5.71
CA GLU A 285 11.26 -15.33 6.66
C GLU A 285 10.82 -14.06 7.41
N PRO A 286 10.99 -13.97 8.74
CA PRO A 286 10.74 -12.73 9.46
C PRO A 286 11.75 -11.69 8.99
N PRO A 287 11.34 -10.46 8.62
CA PRO A 287 12.29 -9.38 8.39
C PRO A 287 13.02 -9.13 9.71
N PHE A 288 14.32 -9.41 9.75
CA PHE A 288 15.19 -9.37 10.94
C PHE A 288 15.21 -8.02 11.69
N THR A 289 14.55 -6.98 11.15
CA THR A 289 14.50 -5.62 11.70
C THR A 289 13.11 -5.19 12.18
N THR A 290 12.02 -5.93 11.86
CA THR A 290 10.64 -5.47 12.12
C THR A 290 9.98 -6.00 13.36
N TYR A 291 10.51 -7.09 13.85
CA TYR A 291 9.98 -7.72 15.03
C TYR A 291 11.07 -7.52 16.08
N GLU A 292 10.79 -6.76 17.13
CA GLU A 292 11.53 -6.82 18.40
C GLU A 292 11.35 -8.21 19.06
N ILE A 293 11.36 -9.29 18.26
CA ILE A 293 11.56 -10.65 18.71
C ILE A 293 13.04 -10.72 19.08
N THR A 294 13.37 -10.19 20.26
CA THR A 294 14.53 -10.68 21.01
C THR A 294 14.20 -12.11 21.40
N TYR A 295 14.56 -13.03 20.52
CA TYR A 295 14.34 -14.45 20.71
C TYR A 295 15.30 -14.94 21.80
N ASP A 296 14.84 -14.98 23.04
CA ASP A 296 15.49 -15.72 24.11
C ASP A 296 15.05 -17.20 24.05
N MET A 297 15.15 -17.81 22.87
CA MET A 297 14.89 -19.24 22.74
C MET A 297 16.11 -20.03 23.15
N LYS A 298 15.94 -20.79 24.24
CA LYS A 298 16.67 -22.01 24.56
C LYS A 298 16.44 -23.08 23.46
N TYR A 299 16.93 -22.84 22.25
CA TYR A 299 17.40 -23.94 21.41
C TYR A 299 18.85 -24.17 21.81
N ASP A 300 19.12 -25.33 22.41
CA ASP A 300 20.46 -25.71 22.86
C ASP A 300 21.43 -25.66 21.67
N ARG A 301 22.16 -24.55 21.59
CA ARG A 301 23.30 -24.32 20.70
C ARG A 301 24.36 -25.37 21.00
N LYS A 302 24.55 -26.32 20.11
CA LYS A 302 25.79 -27.11 20.05
C LYS A 302 26.69 -26.49 18.99
N GLU A 303 27.95 -26.21 19.34
CA GLU A 303 28.96 -25.76 18.38
C GLU A 303 28.97 -26.70 17.16
N GLY A 304 28.89 -26.14 15.95
CA GLY A 304 29.03 -26.88 14.69
C GLY A 304 27.76 -27.14 13.87
N GLN A 305 26.59 -26.60 14.23
CA GLN A 305 25.39 -26.69 13.37
C GLN A 305 25.29 -25.51 12.37
N PRO A 306 24.84 -25.75 11.12
CA PRO A 306 24.64 -24.70 10.11
C PRO A 306 23.54 -23.71 10.52
N GLN A 307 23.56 -22.54 9.89
CA GLN A 307 22.66 -21.40 10.12
C GLN A 307 21.19 -21.87 10.19
N VAL A 308 20.50 -21.59 11.31
CA VAL A 308 19.08 -21.91 11.48
C VAL A 308 18.25 -21.01 10.58
N THR A 309 17.59 -21.58 9.58
CA THR A 309 16.47 -20.97 8.87
C THR A 309 15.33 -20.78 9.87
N TRP A 310 14.87 -19.54 10.05
CA TRP A 310 13.63 -19.29 10.79
C TRP A 310 12.49 -20.01 10.07
N PRO A 311 11.57 -20.69 10.78
CA PRO A 311 10.39 -21.22 10.12
C PRO A 311 9.53 -20.04 9.61
N PRO A 312 8.74 -20.24 8.55
CA PRO A 312 7.69 -19.29 8.18
C PRO A 312 6.83 -18.96 9.40
N MET A 313 6.32 -17.73 9.47
CA MET A 313 5.59 -17.22 10.64
C MET A 313 4.19 -16.76 10.24
N ILE A 314 3.19 -17.13 11.03
CA ILE A 314 1.84 -16.55 11.02
C ILE A 314 1.82 -15.40 12.03
N VAL A 315 1.46 -14.20 11.57
CA VAL A 315 1.34 -13.00 12.39
C VAL A 315 -0.12 -12.56 12.42
N ILE A 316 -0.64 -12.40 13.62
CA ILE A 316 -2.03 -12.08 13.89
C ILE A 316 -2.10 -10.64 14.40
N PHE A 317 -2.96 -9.85 13.76
CA PHE A 317 -3.31 -8.50 14.19
C PHE A 317 -4.80 -8.44 14.43
N VAL A 318 -5.19 -8.16 15.68
CA VAL A 318 -6.59 -7.91 16.05
C VAL A 318 -6.66 -6.56 16.73
N GLN A 319 -7.67 -5.78 16.40
CA GLN A 319 -8.01 -4.57 17.11
C GLN A 319 -9.49 -4.62 17.48
N TRP A 320 -9.82 -4.19 18.69
CA TRP A 320 -11.17 -3.83 19.09
C TRP A 320 -11.22 -2.34 19.40
N ALA A 321 -12.01 -1.61 18.63
CA ALA A 321 -12.24 -0.18 18.81
C ALA A 321 -13.54 0.05 19.59
N ASN A 322 -13.48 0.78 20.71
CA ASN A 322 -14.70 1.10 21.44
C ASN A 322 -15.50 2.21 20.74
N LEU A 323 -16.34 1.84 19.79
CA LEU A 323 -17.12 2.75 18.96
C LEU A 323 -18.29 3.42 19.73
N GLN A 324 -18.67 2.94 20.92
CA GLN A 324 -19.82 3.46 21.69
C GLN A 324 -19.45 4.02 23.07
N GLY A 325 -18.16 4.22 23.34
CA GLY A 325 -17.66 4.76 24.61
C GLY A 325 -18.10 3.94 25.81
N ASP A 326 -18.56 4.60 26.88
CA ASP A 326 -18.95 3.93 28.13
C ASP A 326 -20.15 2.98 27.99
N LYS A 327 -20.88 3.03 26.87
CA LYS A 327 -22.01 2.14 26.60
C LYS A 327 -21.59 0.78 26.04
N GLN A 328 -20.35 0.64 25.59
CA GLN A 328 -19.82 -0.60 25.05
C GLN A 328 -19.02 -1.36 26.09
N THR A 329 -19.24 -2.67 26.16
CA THR A 329 -18.42 -3.57 26.98
C THR A 329 -17.56 -4.42 26.07
N TYR A 330 -16.27 -4.51 26.40
CA TYR A 330 -15.34 -5.39 25.70
C TYR A 330 -15.64 -6.86 26.06
N ASP A 331 -15.80 -7.70 25.04
CA ASP A 331 -15.94 -9.15 25.17
C ASP A 331 -14.68 -9.84 24.62
N SER A 332 -13.90 -10.47 25.50
CA SER A 332 -12.66 -11.13 25.09
C SER A 332 -12.87 -12.43 24.33
N THR A 333 -14.09 -12.99 24.30
CA THR A 333 -14.39 -14.30 23.71
C THR A 333 -13.90 -14.42 22.26
N PHE A 334 -14.00 -13.34 21.48
CA PHE A 334 -13.51 -13.33 20.10
C PHE A 334 -11.99 -13.53 20.04
N ILE A 335 -11.23 -12.72 20.78
CA ILE A 335 -9.76 -12.80 20.83
C ILE A 335 -9.30 -14.11 21.48
N ASP A 336 -9.97 -14.57 22.53
CA ASP A 336 -9.66 -15.84 23.19
C ASP A 336 -9.84 -17.02 22.20
N SER A 337 -10.86 -16.99 21.34
CA SER A 337 -11.04 -18.00 20.29
C SER A 337 -9.95 -17.99 19.22
N ILE A 338 -9.39 -16.81 18.90
CA ILE A 338 -8.27 -16.68 17.97
C ILE A 338 -7.00 -17.28 18.59
N LEU A 339 -6.75 -16.99 19.87
CA LEU A 339 -5.60 -17.56 20.59
C LEU A 339 -5.72 -19.08 20.76
N GLU A 340 -6.93 -19.60 20.97
CA GLU A 340 -7.19 -21.04 20.99
C GLU A 340 -6.89 -21.69 19.63
N ALA A 341 -7.42 -21.14 18.53
CA ALA A 341 -7.14 -21.61 17.17
C ALA A 341 -5.64 -21.50 16.79
N ALA A 342 -4.93 -20.51 17.35
CA ALA A 342 -3.48 -20.39 17.19
C ALA A 342 -2.69 -21.49 17.95
N GLY A 343 -3.34 -22.31 18.78
CA GLY A 343 -2.70 -23.34 19.60
C GLY A 343 -2.41 -22.91 21.05
N GLY A 344 -2.98 -21.80 21.50
CA GLY A 344 -2.81 -21.26 22.85
C GLY A 344 -1.73 -20.18 22.96
N LYS A 345 -1.67 -19.51 24.12
CA LYS A 345 -0.74 -18.40 24.37
C LYS A 345 0.72 -18.84 24.44
N ASP A 346 0.97 -20.07 24.87
CA ASP A 346 2.33 -20.60 25.08
C ASP A 346 3.00 -21.11 23.79
N GLN A 347 2.24 -21.23 22.70
CA GLN A 347 2.73 -21.70 21.39
C GLN A 347 3.17 -20.54 20.47
N GLY A 348 3.08 -19.30 20.95
CA GLY A 348 3.44 -18.11 20.18
C GLY A 348 3.96 -16.98 21.05
N ILE A 349 4.24 -15.85 20.41
CA ILE A 349 4.75 -14.64 21.05
C ILE A 349 3.69 -13.57 20.95
N ILE A 350 3.21 -13.09 22.10
CA ILE A 350 2.26 -11.97 22.18
C ILE A 350 3.07 -10.69 22.40
N GLN A 351 3.03 -9.79 21.43
CA GLN A 351 3.71 -8.49 21.45
C GLN A 351 2.80 -7.37 21.97
N VAL A 352 1.51 -7.46 21.68
CA VAL A 352 0.46 -6.57 22.21
C VAL A 352 -0.65 -7.47 22.72
N SER A 353 -1.12 -7.24 23.95
CA SER A 353 -2.15 -8.05 24.59
C SER A 353 -3.45 -7.27 24.77
N ASP A 354 -4.56 -7.96 24.57
CA ASP A 354 -5.93 -7.45 24.78
C ASP A 354 -6.28 -7.16 26.25
N LYS A 355 -5.41 -7.56 27.19
CA LYS A 355 -5.65 -7.36 28.62
C LYS A 355 -5.44 -5.91 29.05
N GLU A 356 -4.69 -5.12 28.28
CA GLU A 356 -4.40 -3.72 28.57
C GLU A 356 -5.25 -2.77 27.72
N CYS A 357 -5.83 -1.72 28.33
CA CYS A 357 -6.41 -0.61 27.57
C CYS A 357 -5.29 0.09 26.80
N THR A 358 -5.43 0.20 25.48
CA THR A 358 -4.45 0.89 24.64
C THR A 358 -5.16 1.94 23.78
N PRO A 359 -4.76 3.22 23.85
CA PRO A 359 -5.30 4.26 22.96
C PRO A 359 -5.15 3.87 21.48
N LEU A 360 -6.14 4.19 20.65
CA LEU A 360 -6.13 3.83 19.22
C LEU A 360 -4.98 4.48 18.45
N SER A 361 -4.54 5.67 18.84
CA SER A 361 -3.31 6.29 18.30
C SER A 361 -2.07 5.45 18.56
N THR A 362 -2.01 4.76 19.70
CA THR A 362 -0.90 3.85 20.04
C THR A 362 -1.07 2.50 19.34
N LEU A 363 -2.27 1.94 19.30
CA LEU A 363 -2.57 0.71 18.55
C LEU A 363 -2.26 0.86 17.05
N THR A 364 -2.66 1.97 16.44
CA THR A 364 -2.35 2.30 15.04
C THR A 364 -0.83 2.26 14.79
N GLY A 365 -0.03 2.74 15.73
CA GLY A 365 1.43 2.60 15.69
C GLY A 365 1.93 1.17 15.81
N HIS A 366 1.29 0.30 16.61
CA HIS A 366 1.63 -1.12 16.71
C HIS A 366 1.33 -1.93 15.45
N TRP A 367 0.48 -1.41 14.55
CA TRP A 367 0.20 -2.02 13.25
C TRP A 367 1.20 -1.61 12.17
N ILE A 368 2.02 -0.59 12.42
CA ILE A 368 3.09 -0.20 11.50
C ILE A 368 4.26 -1.19 11.61
N VAL A 369 4.71 -1.67 10.46
CA VAL A 369 5.92 -2.48 10.33
C VAL A 369 7.07 -1.61 9.81
N PRO A 370 8.21 -1.55 10.51
CA PRO A 370 9.32 -0.67 10.14
C PRO A 370 10.19 -1.27 9.01
N ILE A 371 9.57 -1.84 7.97
CA ILE A 371 10.23 -2.33 6.76
C ILE A 371 10.04 -1.38 5.58
N THR A 372 11.11 -1.24 4.80
CA THR A 372 11.06 -0.68 3.45
C THR A 372 10.43 -1.66 2.46
N ARG A 373 10.72 -2.96 2.63
CA ARG A 373 10.24 -4.09 1.83
C ARG A 373 10.38 -5.41 2.59
N GLU A 374 9.55 -6.37 2.23
CA GLU A 374 9.43 -7.70 2.83
C GLU A 374 10.68 -8.53 2.55
N PHE A 375 11.07 -8.65 1.28
CA PHE A 375 12.31 -9.32 0.85
C PHE A 375 13.04 -8.50 -0.18
N LYS A 376 14.38 -8.47 -0.14
CA LYS A 376 15.25 -7.82 -1.15
C LYS A 376 15.41 -8.69 -2.42
N LEU A 377 14.31 -9.20 -2.94
CA LEU A 377 14.25 -10.12 -4.08
C LEU A 377 13.28 -9.63 -5.17
N PRO A 378 13.47 -10.03 -6.44
CA PRO A 378 12.41 -9.99 -7.44
C PRO A 378 11.13 -10.68 -6.95
N TYR A 379 9.98 -10.28 -7.51
CA TYR A 379 8.68 -10.74 -7.02
C TYR A 379 7.60 -10.79 -8.10
N PHE A 380 6.58 -11.59 -7.83
CA PHE A 380 5.24 -11.53 -8.41
C PHE A 380 4.25 -11.24 -7.29
N LYS A 381 3.69 -10.02 -7.28
CA LYS A 381 2.71 -9.60 -6.28
C LYS A 381 1.29 -9.78 -6.79
N ARG A 382 0.38 -10.16 -5.89
CA ARG A 382 -1.04 -10.37 -6.21
C ARG A 382 -1.90 -9.99 -5.03
N THR A 383 -2.74 -8.98 -5.22
CA THR A 383 -3.81 -8.65 -4.27
C THR A 383 -5.16 -8.77 -4.93
N TYR A 384 -6.07 -9.43 -4.23
CA TYR A 384 -7.44 -9.72 -4.64
C TYR A 384 -8.41 -9.14 -3.62
N SER A 385 -9.56 -8.70 -4.12
CA SER A 385 -10.76 -8.42 -3.33
C SER A 385 -11.80 -9.51 -3.61
N SER A 386 -12.63 -9.83 -2.62
CA SER A 386 -13.79 -10.69 -2.81
C SER A 386 -14.99 -10.17 -2.03
N ASN A 387 -16.16 -10.22 -2.68
CA ASN A 387 -17.47 -10.05 -2.04
C ASN A 387 -18.16 -11.40 -1.74
N ALA A 388 -17.44 -12.52 -1.89
CA ALA A 388 -17.97 -13.85 -1.69
C ALA A 388 -18.55 -14.02 -0.28
N SER A 389 -19.67 -14.73 -0.19
CA SER A 389 -20.25 -15.11 1.09
C SER A 389 -19.41 -16.20 1.77
N SER A 390 -19.49 -16.28 3.09
CA SER A 390 -18.97 -17.39 3.89
C SER A 390 -19.53 -18.74 3.44
N GLN A 391 -20.80 -18.79 3.01
CA GLN A 391 -21.37 -20.01 2.44
C GLN A 391 -20.56 -20.45 1.22
N ARG A 392 -20.31 -19.54 0.27
CA ARG A 392 -19.49 -19.84 -0.90
C ARG A 392 -18.08 -20.27 -0.50
N LEU A 393 -17.40 -19.48 0.35
CA LEU A 393 -16.04 -19.79 0.77
C LEU A 393 -15.93 -21.17 1.44
N ARG A 394 -16.95 -21.60 2.20
CA ARG A 394 -17.03 -22.96 2.75
C ARG A 394 -17.30 -24.03 1.69
N GLU A 395 -18.30 -23.82 0.83
CA GLU A 395 -18.65 -24.76 -0.25
C GLU A 395 -17.46 -25.04 -1.17
N PHE A 396 -16.71 -23.99 -1.50
CA PHE A 396 -15.51 -24.08 -2.33
C PHE A 396 -14.24 -24.39 -1.54
N LYS A 397 -14.33 -24.62 -0.23
CA LYS A 397 -13.22 -24.96 0.67
C LYS A 397 -12.03 -24.00 0.55
N TRP A 398 -12.31 -22.70 0.54
CA TRP A 398 -11.30 -21.67 0.34
C TRP A 398 -10.20 -21.70 1.39
N THR A 399 -10.55 -21.88 2.68
CA THR A 399 -9.57 -21.88 3.78
C THR A 399 -8.62 -23.07 3.72
N ASP A 400 -9.12 -24.24 3.31
CA ASP A 400 -8.27 -25.39 2.97
C ASP A 400 -7.35 -25.08 1.80
N TRP A 401 -7.93 -24.67 0.66
CA TRP A 401 -7.20 -24.41 -0.57
C TRP A 401 -6.08 -23.40 -0.34
N VAL A 402 -6.37 -22.24 0.26
CA VAL A 402 -5.37 -21.19 0.42
C VAL A 402 -4.28 -21.60 1.41
N SER A 403 -4.61 -22.39 2.44
CA SER A 403 -3.60 -22.92 3.36
C SER A 403 -2.67 -23.92 2.66
N ASP A 404 -3.21 -24.77 1.78
CA ASP A 404 -2.40 -25.66 0.92
C ASP A 404 -1.52 -24.86 -0.05
N ARG A 405 -2.04 -23.76 -0.62
CA ARG A 405 -1.26 -22.88 -1.49
C ARG A 405 -0.07 -22.27 -0.74
N ILE A 406 -0.27 -21.79 0.49
CA ILE A 406 0.82 -21.23 1.31
C ILE A 406 1.85 -22.30 1.65
N GLU A 407 1.41 -23.49 2.09
CA GLU A 407 2.32 -24.60 2.40
C GLU A 407 3.15 -25.05 1.17
N GLU A 408 2.52 -25.17 -0.01
CA GLU A 408 3.20 -25.54 -1.26
C GLU A 408 4.25 -24.49 -1.68
N GLY A 409 3.96 -23.20 -1.43
CA GLY A 409 4.80 -22.12 -1.92
C GLY A 409 5.93 -21.70 -0.98
N CYS A 410 5.89 -22.05 0.31
CA CYS A 410 6.93 -21.69 1.28
C CYS A 410 8.29 -22.37 0.97
N SER A 411 9.39 -21.61 1.07
CA SER A 411 10.74 -22.12 0.75
C SER A 411 11.28 -23.08 1.80
N GLY A 412 10.74 -23.03 3.02
CA GLY A 412 11.21 -23.74 4.20
C GLY A 412 10.38 -24.95 4.64
N SER A 413 9.69 -25.67 3.75
CA SER A 413 9.06 -26.93 4.16
C SER A 413 10.15 -27.94 4.56
N VAL A 414 10.36 -28.07 5.87
CA VAL A 414 11.32 -29.02 6.43
C VAL A 414 10.75 -30.41 6.18
N ASN A 415 11.32 -31.14 5.24
CA ASN A 415 11.08 -32.57 5.15
C ASN A 415 11.67 -33.20 6.42
N ALA A 416 10.83 -33.59 7.38
CA ALA A 416 11.24 -34.12 8.69
C ALA A 416 12.08 -35.42 8.60
N LEU A 417 12.29 -35.95 7.39
CA LEU A 417 12.99 -37.21 7.11
C LEU A 417 14.31 -37.05 6.37
N SER A 418 14.68 -35.87 5.87
CA SER A 418 15.96 -35.65 5.18
C SER A 418 16.70 -34.46 5.78
N SER A 419 17.94 -34.66 6.18
CA SER A 419 18.86 -33.59 6.59
C SER A 419 19.34 -32.73 5.39
N GLN A 420 18.51 -32.58 4.36
CA GLN A 420 18.77 -31.81 3.14
C GLN A 420 17.65 -30.78 2.99
N ILE A 421 18.03 -29.50 3.00
CA ILE A 421 17.15 -28.40 2.63
C ILE A 421 16.98 -28.48 1.10
N GLU A 422 15.92 -29.12 0.64
CA GLU A 422 15.47 -28.95 -0.74
C GLU A 422 14.57 -27.71 -0.77
N ALA A 423 15.15 -26.54 -1.01
CA ALA A 423 14.40 -25.28 -1.15
C ALA A 423 13.58 -25.33 -2.46
N GLN A 424 12.45 -26.05 -2.45
CA GLN A 424 11.59 -26.24 -3.63
C GLN A 424 10.58 -25.10 -3.81
N GLY A 425 10.27 -24.33 -2.76
CA GLY A 425 9.33 -23.20 -2.78
C GLY A 425 9.96 -21.83 -3.09
N SER A 426 9.19 -20.77 -2.91
CA SER A 426 9.57 -19.35 -3.03
C SER A 426 9.46 -18.64 -1.68
N ASN A 427 10.01 -17.43 -1.56
CA ASN A 427 9.81 -16.62 -0.36
C ASN A 427 8.43 -15.96 -0.42
N LEU A 428 7.50 -16.35 0.45
CA LEU A 428 6.13 -15.84 0.44
C LEU A 428 5.91 -14.68 1.41
N SER A 429 5.05 -13.76 0.99
CA SER A 429 4.34 -12.81 1.86
C SER A 429 2.85 -12.87 1.55
N ALA A 430 2.05 -13.30 2.51
CA ALA A 430 0.60 -13.34 2.37
C ALA A 430 -0.10 -12.49 3.43
N GLN A 431 -1.27 -11.97 3.09
CA GLN A 431 -2.12 -11.22 4.01
C GLN A 431 -3.59 -11.49 3.75
N PHE A 432 -4.36 -11.74 4.80
CA PHE A 432 -5.80 -11.95 4.78
C PHE A 432 -6.46 -10.98 5.73
N GLN A 433 -7.40 -10.18 5.25
CA GLN A 433 -8.05 -9.17 6.09
C GLN A 433 -9.53 -9.05 5.76
N HIS A 434 -10.35 -9.00 6.81
CA HIS A 434 -11.79 -8.88 6.67
C HIS A 434 -12.24 -7.41 6.72
N PHE A 435 -13.09 -7.01 5.76
CA PHE A 435 -13.68 -5.67 5.62
C PHE A 435 -15.21 -5.67 5.68
N GLY A 436 -15.82 -6.85 5.57
CA GLY A 436 -17.23 -7.01 5.25
C GLY A 436 -18.21 -6.75 6.39
N GLY A 437 -19.46 -7.06 6.07
CA GLY A 437 -20.63 -6.80 6.91
C GLY A 437 -21.23 -5.43 6.62
N SER A 438 -22.55 -5.35 6.55
CA SER A 438 -23.30 -4.09 6.34
C SER A 438 -23.04 -3.03 7.43
N ARG A 439 -22.54 -3.45 8.60
CA ARG A 439 -22.14 -2.59 9.72
C ARG A 439 -20.74 -2.00 9.58
N SER A 440 -19.88 -2.57 8.74
CA SER A 440 -18.51 -2.09 8.53
C SER A 440 -18.49 -0.68 7.96
N ARG A 441 -17.57 0.16 8.46
CA ARG A 441 -17.35 1.49 7.90
C ARG A 441 -16.73 1.45 6.52
N PHE A 442 -15.99 0.39 6.18
CA PHE A 442 -15.50 0.17 4.81
C PHE A 442 -16.66 0.18 3.80
N TYR A 443 -17.72 -0.59 4.09
CA TYR A 443 -18.91 -0.69 3.27
C TYR A 443 -19.77 0.57 3.36
N GLN A 444 -20.08 1.03 4.57
CA GLN A 444 -20.97 2.17 4.78
C GLN A 444 -20.44 3.48 4.20
N ASN A 445 -19.14 3.77 4.34
CA ASN A 445 -18.53 4.95 3.71
C ASN A 445 -18.46 4.82 2.19
N GLY A 446 -18.52 3.59 1.66
CA GLY A 446 -18.59 3.31 0.24
C GLY A 446 -19.93 3.70 -0.38
N ASN A 447 -21.02 3.58 0.38
CA ASN A 447 -22.35 3.99 -0.06
C ASN A 447 -22.38 5.50 -0.28
N ASN A 448 -22.55 5.93 -1.54
CA ASN A 448 -22.48 7.32 -1.97
C ASN A 448 -21.10 7.98 -1.69
N SER A 449 -20.02 7.20 -1.72
CA SER A 449 -18.68 7.76 -1.61
C SER A 449 -18.45 8.77 -2.74
N PRO A 450 -17.94 9.99 -2.45
CA PRO A 450 -17.57 10.94 -3.48
C PRO A 450 -16.25 10.57 -4.18
N THR A 451 -15.67 9.40 -3.90
CA THR A 451 -14.39 8.92 -4.42
C THR A 451 -14.61 7.87 -5.51
N SER A 452 -13.62 7.64 -6.37
CA SER A 452 -13.70 6.62 -7.43
C SER A 452 -13.16 5.26 -7.02
N PHE A 453 -12.76 5.07 -5.76
CA PHE A 453 -12.27 3.78 -5.27
C PHE A 453 -13.33 2.67 -5.44
N SER A 454 -12.95 1.59 -6.10
CA SER A 454 -13.84 0.48 -6.45
C SER A 454 -13.88 -0.62 -5.39
N TRP A 455 -14.83 -1.55 -5.55
CA TRP A 455 -14.94 -2.75 -4.69
C TRP A 455 -15.29 -2.43 -3.23
N ARG A 456 -16.12 -1.40 -3.00
CA ARG A 456 -16.57 -1.07 -1.63
C ARG A 456 -17.50 -2.13 -1.01
N ASP A 457 -17.91 -3.12 -1.79
CA ASP A 457 -18.61 -4.34 -1.35
C ASP A 457 -17.66 -5.47 -0.89
N THR A 458 -16.33 -5.22 -0.85
CA THR A 458 -15.33 -6.19 -0.40
C THR A 458 -15.68 -6.71 0.99
N ARG A 459 -15.79 -8.03 1.13
CA ARG A 459 -15.91 -8.71 2.43
C ARG A 459 -14.56 -9.17 2.95
N LEU A 460 -13.68 -9.60 2.04
CA LEU A 460 -12.40 -10.20 2.36
C LEU A 460 -11.36 -9.79 1.32
N GLY A 461 -10.23 -9.27 1.78
CA GLY A 461 -9.05 -8.99 0.98
C GLY A 461 -7.99 -10.08 1.18
N CYS A 462 -7.29 -10.42 0.10
CA CYS A 462 -6.25 -11.44 0.10
C CYS A 462 -5.04 -10.95 -0.70
N THR A 463 -3.85 -11.00 -0.12
CA THR A 463 -2.58 -10.76 -0.82
C THR A 463 -1.75 -12.03 -0.78
N LEU A 464 -1.20 -12.44 -1.93
CA LEU A 464 -0.45 -13.68 -2.15
C LEU A 464 0.79 -13.36 -2.99
N ASP A 465 1.84 -12.89 -2.33
CA ASP A 465 3.05 -12.43 -3.00
C ASP A 465 4.14 -13.51 -2.95
N ALA A 466 4.77 -13.75 -4.09
CA ALA A 466 5.91 -14.66 -4.22
C ALA A 466 7.17 -13.89 -4.61
N PHE A 467 8.20 -14.00 -3.79
CA PHE A 467 9.54 -13.46 -3.99
C PHE A 467 10.50 -14.60 -4.34
N TYR A 468 11.45 -14.36 -5.22
CA TYR A 468 12.25 -15.45 -5.79
C TYR A 468 13.71 -15.08 -6.00
N TYR A 469 14.58 -16.06 -5.77
CA TYR A 469 15.90 -16.07 -6.38
C TYR A 469 15.80 -16.43 -7.87
N SER A 470 16.84 -16.15 -8.65
CA SER A 470 16.85 -16.41 -10.10
C SER A 470 16.48 -17.86 -10.46
N TYR A 471 16.90 -18.84 -9.66
CA TYR A 471 16.59 -20.26 -9.88
C TYR A 471 15.16 -20.66 -9.47
N GLN A 472 14.43 -19.83 -8.73
CA GLN A 472 13.03 -20.06 -8.29
C GLN A 472 12.00 -19.33 -9.16
N GLN A 473 12.43 -18.53 -10.14
CA GLN A 473 11.52 -17.65 -10.89
C GLN A 473 10.33 -18.40 -11.52
N ASP A 474 10.58 -19.54 -12.16
CA ASP A 474 9.51 -20.34 -12.78
C ASP A 474 8.58 -20.97 -11.73
N VAL A 475 9.12 -21.38 -10.57
CA VAL A 475 8.32 -21.88 -9.45
C VAL A 475 7.38 -20.79 -8.94
N ALA A 476 7.91 -19.60 -8.63
CA ALA A 476 7.12 -18.46 -8.15
C ALA A 476 6.05 -18.05 -9.16
N LYS A 477 6.42 -18.01 -10.44
CA LYS A 477 5.51 -17.64 -11.53
C LYS A 477 4.37 -18.66 -11.69
N ASN A 478 4.69 -19.95 -11.66
CA ASN A 478 3.69 -21.02 -11.77
C ASN A 478 2.78 -21.05 -10.53
N TRP A 479 3.34 -20.80 -9.34
CA TRP A 479 2.57 -20.71 -8.11
C TRP A 479 1.55 -19.57 -8.16
N VAL A 480 1.97 -18.38 -8.60
CA VAL A 480 1.07 -17.22 -8.80
C VAL A 480 0.04 -17.50 -9.89
N LYS A 481 0.45 -18.06 -11.03
CA LYS A 481 -0.48 -18.39 -12.12
C LYS A 481 -1.56 -19.37 -11.65
N LYS A 482 -1.21 -20.40 -10.90
CA LYS A 482 -2.16 -21.36 -10.34
C LYS A 482 -3.14 -20.67 -9.37
N ASN A 483 -2.66 -19.71 -8.56
CA ASN A 483 -3.54 -18.90 -7.71
C ASN A 483 -4.52 -18.05 -8.52
N ASP A 484 -4.06 -17.44 -9.62
CA ASP A 484 -4.93 -16.68 -10.53
C ASP A 484 -5.98 -17.59 -11.19
N ASP A 485 -5.57 -18.75 -11.72
CA ASP A 485 -6.45 -19.68 -12.45
C ASP A 485 -7.49 -20.36 -11.53
N GLU A 486 -7.11 -20.76 -10.32
CA GLU A 486 -7.99 -21.48 -9.38
C GLU A 486 -8.73 -20.55 -8.40
N GLY A 487 -8.15 -19.36 -8.13
CA GLY A 487 -8.62 -18.47 -7.07
C GLY A 487 -9.71 -17.51 -7.52
N VAL A 488 -9.65 -16.98 -8.75
CA VAL A 488 -10.52 -15.88 -9.18
C VAL A 488 -11.03 -15.99 -10.62
N GLY A 489 -12.05 -15.21 -10.96
CA GLY A 489 -12.43 -14.92 -12.35
C GLY A 489 -13.23 -16.01 -13.08
N ASN A 490 -13.76 -17.00 -12.38
CA ASN A 490 -14.66 -18.02 -12.93
C ASN A 490 -15.63 -18.58 -11.88
N SER A 491 -16.71 -19.26 -12.31
CA SER A 491 -17.73 -19.79 -11.40
C SER A 491 -17.21 -20.83 -10.41
N ASP A 492 -16.15 -21.56 -10.79
CA ASP A 492 -15.55 -22.60 -9.95
C ASP A 492 -14.41 -22.08 -9.08
N ALA A 493 -14.13 -20.78 -9.15
CA ALA A 493 -13.03 -20.13 -8.46
C ALA A 493 -13.22 -20.18 -6.94
N ARG A 494 -12.12 -20.49 -6.24
CA ARG A 494 -12.10 -20.75 -4.80
C ARG A 494 -12.36 -19.50 -3.95
N PHE A 495 -11.93 -18.32 -4.40
CA PHE A 495 -11.98 -17.08 -3.63
C PHE A 495 -13.04 -16.09 -4.12
N CYS A 496 -13.14 -15.85 -5.43
CA CYS A 496 -14.11 -14.92 -6.00
C CYS A 496 -14.48 -15.31 -7.43
N GLU A 497 -15.75 -15.16 -7.81
CA GLU A 497 -16.18 -15.41 -9.20
C GLU A 497 -15.61 -14.40 -10.19
N ASP A 498 -15.36 -13.18 -9.72
CA ASP A 498 -14.75 -12.12 -10.50
C ASP A 498 -13.26 -12.01 -10.16
N ASP A 499 -12.46 -11.56 -11.12
CA ASP A 499 -11.09 -11.13 -10.84
C ASP A 499 -11.10 -9.65 -10.45
N ARG A 500 -11.06 -9.38 -9.14
CA ARG A 500 -11.10 -8.02 -8.57
C ARG A 500 -9.76 -7.66 -7.97
N ARG A 501 -9.13 -6.62 -8.51
CA ARG A 501 -7.79 -6.14 -8.17
C ARG A 501 -7.85 -4.74 -7.58
N VAL A 502 -6.80 -4.39 -6.84
CA VAL A 502 -6.61 -3.06 -6.25
C VAL A 502 -5.44 -2.35 -6.92
N LEU A 503 -5.54 -1.03 -7.08
CA LEU A 503 -4.58 -0.22 -7.84
C LEU A 503 -3.15 -0.26 -7.29
N TRP A 504 -2.97 -0.54 -5.99
CA TRP A 504 -1.66 -0.67 -5.37
C TRP A 504 -1.04 -2.06 -5.55
N GLY A 505 -1.85 -3.10 -5.79
CA GLY A 505 -1.45 -4.51 -5.92
C GLY A 505 -1.18 -4.99 -7.35
N SER A 506 -0.99 -4.04 -8.29
CA SER A 506 -1.00 -4.17 -9.75
C SER A 506 -0.75 -5.57 -10.34
N HIS A 507 -1.72 -6.05 -11.12
CA HIS A 507 -1.71 -7.30 -11.88
C HIS A 507 -1.07 -7.17 -13.28
N ASP A 508 -1.37 -6.07 -13.98
CA ASP A 508 -0.93 -5.76 -15.35
C ASP A 508 -0.41 -4.31 -15.38
N LEU A 509 0.55 -4.07 -16.27
CA LEU A 509 1.14 -2.76 -16.54
C LEU A 509 0.33 -1.93 -17.54
N ASP A 510 -0.63 -2.53 -18.23
CA ASP A 510 -1.56 -1.87 -19.14
C ASP A 510 -2.93 -1.67 -18.47
N LEU A 511 -3.10 -0.54 -17.79
CA LEU A 511 -4.32 -0.25 -17.04
C LEU A 511 -5.53 -0.15 -17.96
N SER A 512 -5.38 0.41 -19.17
CA SER A 512 -6.48 0.50 -20.14
C SER A 512 -6.94 -0.85 -20.64
N ALA A 513 -6.04 -1.81 -20.87
CA ALA A 513 -6.46 -3.17 -21.25
C ALA A 513 -7.04 -3.96 -20.07
N ALA A 514 -6.58 -3.66 -18.85
CA ALA A 514 -6.90 -4.39 -17.64
C ALA A 514 -7.96 -3.71 -16.74
N HIS A 515 -8.56 -2.60 -17.18
CA HIS A 515 -9.36 -1.71 -16.32
C HIS A 515 -10.53 -2.41 -15.62
N ARG A 516 -11.18 -3.39 -16.27
CA ARG A 516 -12.25 -4.20 -15.70
C ARG A 516 -11.89 -4.92 -14.40
N TYR A 517 -10.60 -5.14 -14.16
CA TYR A 517 -10.10 -5.76 -12.92
C TYR A 517 -9.96 -4.74 -11.79
N TYR A 518 -9.80 -3.44 -12.09
CA TYR A 518 -9.56 -2.39 -11.11
C TYR A 518 -10.79 -1.50 -10.84
N TYR A 519 -11.72 -1.45 -11.78
CA TYR A 519 -12.93 -0.63 -11.70
C TYR A 519 -14.19 -1.50 -11.73
N ASP A 520 -15.14 -1.16 -10.87
CA ASP A 520 -16.39 -1.93 -10.68
C ASP A 520 -17.46 -1.65 -11.75
N SER A 521 -17.22 -0.70 -12.67
CA SER A 521 -18.05 -0.49 -13.85
C SER A 521 -17.29 0.19 -14.99
N GLU A 522 -17.72 -0.08 -16.23
CA GLU A 522 -17.26 0.62 -17.43
C GLU A 522 -17.57 2.13 -17.35
N GLU A 523 -18.78 2.48 -16.90
CA GLU A 523 -19.21 3.88 -16.75
C GLU A 523 -18.26 4.68 -15.84
N LYS A 524 -17.79 4.05 -14.75
CA LYS A 524 -16.79 4.67 -13.85
C LYS A 524 -15.49 4.92 -14.59
N TYR A 525 -14.99 3.94 -15.34
CA TYR A 525 -13.74 4.08 -16.09
C TYR A 525 -13.84 5.15 -17.19
N ASP A 526 -14.95 5.17 -17.93
CA ASP A 526 -15.23 6.18 -18.95
C ASP A 526 -15.32 7.58 -18.34
N ARG A 527 -15.97 7.73 -17.18
CA ARG A 527 -16.00 9.00 -16.45
C ARG A 527 -14.58 9.47 -16.08
N LEU A 528 -13.74 8.57 -15.57
CA LEU A 528 -12.34 8.91 -15.24
C LEU A 528 -11.55 9.33 -16.50
N CYS A 529 -11.75 8.66 -17.64
CA CYS A 529 -11.15 9.04 -18.91
C CYS A 529 -11.57 10.46 -19.33
N ASN A 530 -12.87 10.77 -19.25
CA ASN A 530 -13.40 12.10 -19.59
C ASN A 530 -12.84 13.20 -18.67
N ILE A 531 -12.79 12.95 -17.36
CA ILE A 531 -12.21 13.89 -16.40
C ILE A 531 -10.72 14.13 -16.71
N LYS A 532 -9.97 13.07 -17.04
CA LYS A 532 -8.55 13.21 -17.42
C LYS A 532 -8.37 14.11 -18.65
N GLN A 533 -9.24 13.99 -19.66
CA GLN A 533 -9.18 14.87 -20.85
C GLN A 533 -9.36 16.36 -20.49
N THR A 534 -10.18 16.67 -19.48
CA THR A 534 -10.37 18.05 -19.01
C THR A 534 -9.14 18.60 -18.28
N PHE A 535 -8.53 17.81 -17.39
CA PHE A 535 -7.46 18.29 -16.49
C PHE A 535 -6.03 17.95 -16.95
N ASP A 536 -5.91 17.17 -18.01
CA ASP A 536 -4.66 16.81 -18.68
C ASP A 536 -4.87 16.64 -20.21
N PRO A 537 -5.39 17.66 -20.92
CA PRO A 537 -5.66 17.58 -22.35
C PRO A 537 -4.40 17.41 -23.20
N SER A 538 -3.23 17.64 -22.61
CA SER A 538 -1.92 17.49 -23.28
C SER A 538 -1.24 16.15 -22.99
N GLY A 539 -1.84 15.27 -22.17
CA GLY A 539 -1.28 13.96 -21.82
C GLY A 539 0.04 14.03 -21.05
N VAL A 540 0.26 15.10 -20.27
CA VAL A 540 1.47 15.29 -19.46
C VAL A 540 1.54 14.22 -18.37
N PHE A 541 0.40 13.80 -17.82
CA PHE A 541 0.32 12.79 -16.78
C PHE A 541 0.01 11.40 -17.35
N THR A 542 0.62 11.07 -18.50
CA THR A 542 0.52 9.75 -19.14
C THR A 542 1.93 9.17 -19.42
N PRO A 543 2.76 8.98 -18.39
CA PRO A 543 4.15 8.56 -18.53
C PRO A 543 4.36 7.12 -19.01
N ASN A 544 3.43 6.22 -18.65
CA ASN A 544 3.55 4.79 -18.83
C ASN A 544 2.16 4.17 -19.06
N ARG A 545 2.10 2.85 -19.25
CA ARG A 545 0.84 2.16 -19.60
C ARG A 545 -0.09 1.93 -18.42
N PHE A 546 0.35 2.17 -17.19
CA PHE A 546 -0.50 2.07 -16.00
C PHE A 546 -1.25 3.39 -15.76
N CYS A 547 -1.80 3.95 -16.84
CA CYS A 547 -2.48 5.23 -16.89
C CYS A 547 -3.88 5.08 -17.49
N ILE A 548 -4.79 5.94 -17.04
CA ILE A 548 -6.18 5.97 -17.53
C ILE A 548 -6.23 6.55 -18.94
N GLY A 549 -7.10 5.98 -19.78
CA GLY A 549 -7.49 6.58 -21.06
C GLY A 549 -6.47 6.44 -22.19
N LEU A 550 -5.47 5.56 -22.04
CA LEU A 550 -4.61 5.16 -23.15
C LEU A 550 -5.34 4.21 -24.09
N GLU A 551 -5.18 4.35 -25.39
CA GLU A 551 -5.64 3.31 -26.33
C GLU A 551 -4.84 2.02 -26.11
N PRO A 552 -5.50 0.85 -25.99
CA PRO A 552 -4.81 -0.43 -25.93
C PRO A 552 -3.98 -0.65 -27.20
N GLU A 553 -2.72 -1.09 -27.05
CA GLU A 553 -1.92 -1.49 -28.20
C GLU A 553 -2.61 -2.62 -28.97
N VAL A 554 -2.76 -2.44 -30.28
CA VAL A 554 -3.02 -3.57 -31.19
C VAL A 554 -1.77 -4.45 -31.16
N PRO A 555 -1.85 -5.76 -30.86
CA PRO A 555 -0.67 -6.62 -30.75
C PRO A 555 0.14 -6.60 -32.05
N SER A 556 1.29 -5.92 -32.05
CA SER A 556 2.21 -5.96 -33.18
C SER A 556 2.99 -7.28 -33.13
N ALA A 557 2.89 -8.08 -34.19
CA ALA A 557 3.81 -9.19 -34.44
C ALA A 557 5.22 -8.63 -34.65
N GLU A 558 6.00 -8.50 -33.57
CA GLU A 558 7.47 -8.36 -33.49
C GLU A 558 7.87 -7.46 -32.30
N LYS A 559 8.02 -8.04 -31.10
CA LYS A 559 8.81 -7.37 -30.05
C LYS A 559 10.29 -7.46 -30.43
N ARG A 560 10.90 -6.31 -30.75
CA ARG A 560 12.36 -6.17 -30.93
C ARG A 560 13.09 -6.72 -29.70
N LYS A 561 13.94 -7.74 -29.91
CA LYS A 561 14.90 -8.21 -28.90
C LYS A 561 15.87 -7.07 -28.56
N ILE A 562 15.71 -6.45 -27.40
CA ILE A 562 16.71 -5.55 -26.83
C ILE A 562 17.86 -6.40 -26.31
N LYS A 563 19.11 -6.03 -26.66
CA LYS A 563 20.31 -6.73 -26.18
C LYS A 563 20.36 -6.65 -24.64
N PRO A 564 20.65 -7.76 -23.94
CA PRO A 564 20.78 -7.75 -22.49
C PRO A 564 21.93 -6.83 -22.09
N LEU A 565 21.63 -5.80 -21.29
CA LEU A 565 22.64 -5.20 -20.44
C LEU A 565 22.99 -6.26 -19.39
N LEU A 566 24.30 -6.48 -19.22
CA LEU A 566 24.94 -7.46 -18.32
C LEU A 566 24.11 -7.80 -17.07
N SER A 567 24.04 -9.10 -16.75
CA SER A 567 23.22 -9.70 -15.69
C SER A 567 23.24 -8.90 -14.38
N ALA A 568 22.04 -8.75 -13.79
CA ALA A 568 21.82 -8.08 -12.51
C ALA A 568 22.68 -8.63 -11.35
N GLU A 569 23.24 -9.83 -11.50
CA GLU A 569 24.12 -10.49 -10.53
C GLU A 569 25.43 -9.73 -10.26
N ASP A 570 26.04 -9.10 -11.27
CA ASP A 570 27.39 -8.51 -11.11
C ASP A 570 27.40 -7.09 -10.53
N LYS A 571 26.25 -6.39 -10.53
CA LYS A 571 26.14 -5.01 -9.97
C LYS A 571 25.59 -4.97 -8.56
N PHE A 572 24.77 -5.95 -8.17
CA PHE A 572 24.10 -5.96 -6.87
C PHE A 572 25.10 -6.16 -5.71
N TRP A 573 26.12 -7.00 -5.89
CA TRP A 573 27.14 -7.25 -4.87
C TRP A 573 28.14 -6.10 -4.67
N LYS A 574 28.35 -5.24 -5.67
CA LYS A 574 29.18 -4.03 -5.49
C LYS A 574 28.44 -2.93 -4.73
N MET A 575 27.14 -2.75 -4.95
CA MET A 575 26.35 -1.71 -4.27
C MET A 575 26.08 -2.05 -2.80
N ALA A 576 25.85 -3.33 -2.46
CA ALA A 576 25.67 -3.77 -1.06
C ALA A 576 26.92 -3.56 -0.17
N SER A 577 28.09 -3.29 -0.75
CA SER A 577 29.35 -3.07 -0.01
C SER A 577 29.66 -1.59 0.29
N MET A 578 28.87 -0.63 -0.23
CA MET A 578 29.17 0.81 -0.12
C MET A 578 28.39 1.56 0.98
N GLU A 579 27.47 0.92 1.70
CA GLU A 579 26.70 1.53 2.81
C GLU A 579 27.46 1.65 4.16
N SER A 580 28.79 1.79 4.16
CA SER A 580 29.56 1.96 5.42
C SER A 580 29.95 3.40 5.78
N LYS A 581 29.43 4.43 5.08
CA LYS A 581 29.82 5.83 5.36
C LYS A 581 28.68 6.86 5.37
N VAL A 582 27.50 6.48 5.86
CA VAL A 582 26.50 7.45 6.32
C VAL A 582 26.46 7.38 7.85
N GLY A 583 26.57 8.54 8.50
CA GLY A 583 26.68 8.65 9.95
C GLY A 583 25.58 7.86 10.68
N LYS A 584 25.97 7.16 11.74
CA LYS A 584 25.09 6.38 12.61
C LYS A 584 23.80 7.16 12.90
N PRO A 585 22.60 6.59 12.66
CA PRO A 585 21.40 7.09 13.29
C PRO A 585 21.60 7.00 14.79
N VAL A 586 21.43 8.11 15.51
CA VAL A 586 21.31 8.08 16.96
C VAL A 586 20.02 7.30 17.25
N PRO A 587 20.07 6.17 17.97
CA PRO A 587 18.85 5.42 18.21
C PRO A 587 17.99 6.18 19.24
N LEU A 588 16.71 6.36 18.92
CA LEU A 588 15.70 7.13 19.68
C LEU A 588 14.98 6.30 20.77
N TRP A 589 15.68 5.34 21.36
CA TRP A 589 15.19 4.39 22.35
C TRP A 589 15.14 4.86 23.82
N ASN A 590 15.36 6.14 24.15
CA ASN A 590 15.35 6.60 25.55
C ASN A 590 14.18 7.51 25.97
N THR A 591 13.05 7.52 25.27
CA THR A 591 11.83 8.25 25.71
C THR A 591 10.55 7.42 25.78
N TRP A 592 10.64 6.08 25.75
CA TRP A 592 9.47 5.18 25.69
C TRP A 592 9.10 4.53 27.02
N ARG A 593 9.18 5.28 28.12
CA ARG A 593 8.53 4.96 29.41
C ARG A 593 8.07 6.24 30.10
N ALA A 594 6.88 6.71 29.75
CA ALA A 594 5.96 7.47 30.61
C ALA A 594 4.58 7.47 29.97
#